data_AF-A0A9D2A9Q4-F1
#
_entry.id   AF-A0A9D2A9Q4-F1
#
_cell.length_a   1.000
_cell.length_b   1.000
_cell.length_c   1.000
_cell.angle_alpha   90.00
_cell.angle_beta   90.00
_cell.angle_gamma   90.00
#
_symmetry.space_group_name_H-M   'P 1'
#
loop_
_entity.id
_entity.type
_entity.pdbx_description
1 polymer ?
#
loop_
_entity_poly.entity_id
_entity_poly.type
_entity_poly.pdbx_seq_one_letter_code
_entity_poly.pdbx_strand_id
1 'polypeptide(L)'
;VTARGIFRTVHVPWHDVAVVRVDTRHMHRGQVLVVRHDGTRVGSPVTAARYAMRRGESTFDHGPQLLDVAIPVRAAIDAHQRYLRGEFS
;
A
#
# COMPACT_ATOMS: atom_id res chain seq x y z
N VAL A 1 -7.29 7.49 -6.04
CA VAL A 1 -5.91 7.00 -5.77
C VAL A 1 -5.38 6.12 -6.90
N THR A 2 -4.08 6.19 -7.21
CA THR A 2 -3.45 5.35 -8.24
C THR A 2 -2.55 4.31 -7.60
N ALA A 3 -2.88 3.03 -7.76
CA ALA A 3 -2.09 1.91 -7.27
C ALA A 3 -1.24 1.34 -8.41
N ARG A 4 0.08 1.49 -8.33
CA ARG A 4 1.01 0.88 -9.29
C ARG A 4 1.29 -0.56 -8.89
N GLY A 5 0.94 -1.52 -9.74
CA GLY A 5 1.32 -2.93 -9.64
C GLY A 5 2.62 -3.23 -10.39
N ILE A 6 3.13 -4.46 -10.28
CA ILE A 6 4.29 -4.93 -11.07
C ILE A 6 3.95 -4.96 -12.57
N PHE A 7 2.74 -5.40 -12.93
CA PHE A 7 2.33 -5.61 -14.33
C PHE A 7 1.30 -4.60 -14.85
N ARG A 8 0.67 -3.82 -13.97
CA ARG A 8 -0.36 -2.84 -14.36
C ARG A 8 -0.48 -1.72 -13.34
N THR A 9 -0.81 -0.53 -13.82
CA THR A 9 -1.23 0.58 -12.95
C THR A 9 -2.75 0.63 -12.93
N VAL A 10 -3.35 0.67 -11.74
CA VAL A 10 -4.79 0.70 -11.55
C VAL A 10 -5.18 2.00 -10.87
N HIS A 11 -6.10 2.74 -11.47
CA HIS A 11 -6.76 3.84 -10.79
C HIS A 11 -7.94 3.31 -9.98
N VAL A 12 -8.06 3.76 -8.72
CA VAL A 12 -9.17 3.47 -7.83
C VAL A 12 -9.74 4.81 -7.40
N PRO A 13 -10.99 5.16 -7.78
CA PRO A 13 -11.64 6.36 -7.28
C PRO A 13 -11.66 6.36 -5.75
N TRP A 14 -11.48 7.52 -5.13
CA TRP A 14 -11.39 7.59 -3.66
C TRP A 14 -12.69 7.17 -2.97
N HIS A 15 -13.85 7.42 -3.59
CA HIS A 15 -15.16 6.99 -3.10
C HIS A 15 -15.35 5.46 -3.13
N ASP A 16 -14.55 4.73 -3.91
CA ASP A 16 -14.60 3.27 -3.94
C ASP A 16 -13.71 2.63 -2.86
N VAL A 17 -12.85 3.40 -2.19
CA VAL A 17 -11.88 2.91 -1.22
C VAL A 17 -12.53 2.74 0.15
N ALA A 18 -12.66 1.50 0.59
CA ALA A 18 -13.16 1.17 1.92
C ALA A 18 -12.06 1.23 2.99
N VAL A 19 -10.87 0.69 2.69
CA VAL A 19 -9.73 0.72 3.61
C VAL A 19 -8.40 0.60 2.87
N VAL A 20 -7.40 1.34 3.34
CA VAL A 20 -5.99 1.18 2.96
C VAL A 20 -5.24 0.57 4.13
N ARG A 21 -4.54 -0.54 3.91
CA ARG A 21 -3.81 -1.26 4.97
C ARG A 21 -2.55 -1.94 4.47
N VAL A 22 -1.73 -2.41 5.39
CA VAL A 22 -0.63 -3.34 5.09
C VAL A 22 -1.19 -4.75 4.89
N ASP A 23 -0.77 -5.43 3.84
CA ASP A 23 -1.04 -6.86 3.68
C ASP A 23 -0.16 -7.67 4.64
N THR A 24 -0.80 -8.51 5.45
CA THR A 24 -0.15 -9.37 6.45
C THR A 24 0.07 -10.80 5.96
N ARG A 25 -0.45 -11.14 4.77
CA ARG A 25 -0.34 -12.48 4.17
C ARG A 25 1.10 -12.79 3.81
N HIS A 26 1.52 -14.03 4.01
CA HIS A 26 2.91 -14.47 3.89
C HIS A 26 3.57 -14.08 2.55
N MET A 27 2.86 -14.26 1.42
CA MET A 27 3.34 -13.95 0.06
C MET A 27 3.42 -12.44 -0.27
N HIS A 28 2.60 -11.63 0.39
CA HIS A 28 2.44 -10.20 0.08
C HIS A 28 2.77 -9.32 1.29
N ARG A 29 3.51 -9.85 2.25
CA ARG A 29 3.76 -9.18 3.52
C ARG A 29 4.39 -7.81 3.30
N GLY A 30 3.81 -6.80 3.95
CA GLY A 30 4.26 -5.41 3.84
C GLY A 30 3.65 -4.63 2.68
N GLN A 31 2.89 -5.27 1.78
CA GLN A 31 2.26 -4.67 0.60
C GLN A 31 1.21 -3.62 0.96
N VAL A 32 1.19 -2.46 0.28
CA VAL A 32 0.04 -1.56 0.36
C VAL A 32 -1.15 -2.27 -0.27
N LEU A 33 -2.19 -2.49 0.51
CA LEU A 33 -3.42 -3.13 0.08
C LEU A 33 -4.56 -2.13 0.16
N VAL A 34 -5.10 -1.78 -1.00
CA VAL A 34 -6.34 -1.01 -1.12
C VAL A 34 -7.49 -1.99 -1.22
N VAL A 35 -8.44 -1.93 -0.30
CA VAL A 35 -9.67 -2.71 -0.32
C VAL A 35 -10.80 -1.79 -0.72
N ARG A 36 -11.59 -2.22 -1.70
CA ARG A 36 -12.75 -1.47 -2.19
C ARG A 36 -14.03 -1.87 -1.45
N HIS A 37 -15.07 -1.05 -1.55
CA HIS A 37 -16.39 -1.35 -0.96
C HIS A 37 -17.03 -2.61 -1.54
N ASP A 38 -16.74 -2.97 -2.78
CA ASP A 38 -17.16 -4.22 -3.43
C ASP A 38 -16.38 -5.48 -2.92
N GLY A 39 -15.45 -5.30 -1.97
CA GLY A 39 -14.62 -6.35 -1.42
C GLY A 39 -13.41 -6.74 -2.28
N THR A 40 -13.27 -6.15 -3.48
CA THR A 40 -12.10 -6.36 -4.33
C THR A 40 -10.87 -5.71 -3.72
N ARG A 41 -9.69 -6.24 -4.08
CA ARG A 41 -8.42 -5.89 -3.47
C ARG A 41 -7.40 -5.54 -4.54
N VAL A 42 -6.79 -4.38 -4.41
CA VAL A 42 -5.72 -3.90 -5.28
C VAL A 42 -4.47 -3.73 -4.44
N GLY A 43 -3.50 -4.61 -4.65
CA GLY A 43 -2.21 -4.53 -4.00
C GLY A 43 -1.22 -3.73 -4.84
N SER A 44 -0.50 -2.79 -4.22
CA SER A 44 0.68 -2.14 -4.80
C SER A 44 1.96 -2.71 -4.17
N PRO A 45 2.82 -3.40 -4.95
CA PRO A 45 4.05 -4.03 -4.46
C PRO A 45 5.16 -3.03 -4.12
N VAL A 46 4.89 -1.73 -4.15
CA VAL A 46 5.85 -0.69 -3.78
C VAL A 46 5.90 -0.61 -2.25
N THR A 47 6.77 -1.41 -1.65
CA THR A 47 7.03 -1.44 -0.20
C THR A 47 8.52 -1.31 0.05
N ALA A 48 8.93 -0.83 1.23
CA ALA A 48 10.35 -0.75 1.58
C ALA A 48 11.05 -2.11 1.41
N ALA A 49 10.39 -3.20 1.82
CA ALA A 49 10.87 -4.57 1.66
C ALA A 49 11.11 -4.97 0.20
N ARG A 50 10.12 -4.73 -0.68
CA ARG A 50 10.22 -5.11 -2.10
C ARG A 50 11.18 -4.19 -2.85
N TYR A 51 11.32 -2.95 -2.41
CA TYR A 51 12.32 -2.03 -2.91
C TYR A 51 13.75 -2.47 -2.52
N ALA A 52 13.94 -2.88 -1.26
CA ALA A 52 15.20 -3.45 -0.76
C ALA A 52 15.58 -4.73 -1.50
N MET A 53 14.64 -5.69 -1.61
CA MET A 53 14.87 -6.92 -2.39
C MET A 53 15.23 -6.63 -3.85
N ARG A 54 14.60 -5.62 -4.48
CA ARG A 54 14.94 -5.21 -5.86
C ARG A 54 16.35 -4.60 -5.97
N ARG A 55 16.86 -4.00 -4.89
CA ARG A 55 18.20 -3.40 -4.82
C ARG A 55 19.27 -4.35 -4.29
N GLY A 56 18.91 -5.58 -3.92
CA GLY A 56 19.81 -6.53 -3.28
C GLY A 56 20.15 -6.17 -1.83
N GLU A 57 19.34 -5.31 -1.20
CA GLU A 57 19.51 -4.87 0.18
C GLU A 57 18.83 -5.86 1.15
N SER A 58 19.38 -5.97 2.36
CA SER A 58 18.82 -6.84 3.41
C SER A 58 17.45 -6.33 3.85
N THR A 59 16.44 -7.19 3.79
CA THR A 59 15.09 -6.87 4.25
C THR A 59 15.01 -6.68 5.77
N PHE A 60 15.94 -7.26 6.52
CA PHE A 60 16.04 -7.10 7.98
C PHE A 60 16.38 -5.65 8.39
N ASP A 61 17.11 -4.92 7.54
CA ASP A 61 17.49 -3.52 7.80
C ASP A 61 16.28 -2.57 7.70
N HIS A 62 15.14 -3.06 7.22
CA HIS A 62 13.88 -2.33 7.08
C HIS A 62 12.84 -2.67 8.15
N GLY A 63 13.25 -3.30 9.25
CA GLY A 63 12.43 -3.59 10.43
C GLY A 63 12.02 -5.07 10.53
N PRO A 64 11.75 -5.56 11.76
CA PRO A 64 11.40 -6.96 11.96
C PRO A 64 10.11 -7.29 11.20
N GLN A 65 10.22 -8.27 10.30
CA GLN A 65 9.11 -8.87 9.54
C GLN A 65 8.50 -8.05 8.40
N LEU A 66 9.05 -6.90 8.01
CA LEU A 66 8.48 -6.07 6.92
C LEU A 66 7.04 -5.61 7.19
N LEU A 67 6.61 -5.65 8.45
CA LEU A 67 5.27 -5.28 8.90
C LEU A 67 5.19 -3.83 9.36
N ASP A 68 6.34 -3.23 9.66
CA ASP A 68 6.40 -1.80 9.94
C ASP A 68 5.85 -1.04 8.74
N VAL A 69 4.88 -0.18 9.03
CA VAL A 69 4.17 0.62 8.03
C VAL A 69 5.19 1.48 7.32
N ALA A 70 5.66 1.01 6.15
CA ALA A 70 6.65 1.71 5.36
C ALA A 70 6.14 3.12 5.02
N ILE A 71 7.07 4.07 4.83
CA ILE A 71 6.74 5.47 4.49
C ILE A 71 5.65 5.58 3.40
N PRO A 72 5.66 4.78 2.31
CA PRO A 72 4.60 4.83 1.29
C PRO A 72 3.21 4.41 1.80
N VAL A 73 3.14 3.45 2.73
CA VAL A 73 1.86 3.03 3.32
C VAL A 73 1.33 4.13 4.23
N ARG A 74 2.18 4.77 5.06
CA ARG A 74 1.79 5.90 5.91
C ARG A 74 1.25 7.05 5.07
N ALA A 75 1.97 7.40 4.00
CA ALA A 75 1.55 8.45 3.07
C ALA A 75 0.21 8.14 2.39
N ALA A 76 -0.04 6.88 2.02
CA ALA A 76 -1.31 6.47 1.42
C ALA A 76 -2.48 6.54 2.43
N ILE A 77 -2.26 6.13 3.68
CA ILE A 77 -3.25 6.25 4.76
C ILE A 77 -3.56 7.72 5.03
N ASP A 78 -2.53 8.56 5.18
CA ASP A 78 -2.70 9.99 5.43
C ASP A 78 -3.44 10.68 4.27
N ALA A 79 -3.07 10.39 3.01
CA ALA A 79 -3.79 10.90 1.85
C ALA A 79 -5.27 10.48 1.84
N HIS A 80 -5.59 9.25 2.25
CA HIS A 80 -6.97 8.81 2.36
C HIS A 80 -7.73 9.53 3.48
N GLN A 81 -7.09 9.75 4.63
CA GLN A 81 -7.68 10.52 5.74
C GLN A 81 -7.96 11.97 5.35
N ARG A 82 -7.04 12.60 4.61
CA ARG A 82 -7.23 13.95 4.05
C ARG A 82 -8.41 14.02 3.07
N TYR A 83 -8.59 12.98 2.24
CA TYR A 83 -9.78 12.85 1.40
C TYR A 83 -11.06 12.76 2.23
N LEU A 84 -11.09 11.92 3.28
CA LEU A 84 -12.25 11.79 4.17
C LEU A 84 -12.57 13.08 4.94
N ARG A 85 -11.58 13.95 5.14
CA ARG A 85 -11.76 15.30 5.71
C ARG A 85 -12.26 16.34 4.68
N GLY A 86 -12.40 15.96 3.41
CA GLY A 86 -12.84 16.86 2.33
C GLY A 86 -11.72 17.71 1.73
N GLU A 87 -10.44 17.45 2.03
CA GLU A 87 -9.31 18.27 1.52
C GLU A 87 -9.03 18.07 0.02
N PHE A 88 -9.68 17.10 -0.62
CA PHE A 88 -9.53 16.78 -2.04
C PHE A 88 -10.88 16.81 -2.80
N SER A 89 -11.90 17.48 -2.25
CA SER A 89 -13.20 17.68 -2.93
C SER A 89 -13.12 18.75 -4.01
#